data_AF-A0A3D1ZEV1-F1
#
_entry.id   AF-A0A3D1ZEV1-F1
#
_cell.length_a   1.000
_cell.length_b   1.000
_cell.length_c   1.000
_cell.angle_alpha   90.00
_cell.angle_beta   90.00
_cell.angle_gamma   90.00
#
_symmetry.space_group_name_H-M   'P 1'
#
loop_
_entity.id
_entity.type
_entity.pdbx_description
1 polymer ?
#
loop_
_entity_poly.entity_id
_entity_poly.type
_entity_poly.pdbx_seq_one_letter_code
_entity_poly.pdbx_strand_id
1 'polypeptide(L)'
;MRVGIAFLFKNIAGVRNMKLARRMSRLGTETAFEVLAKARVLEAEGMHVIHLEIGEPDFETPSNVIDAGSAALNNGFTHYNPSPGFNDLRDGIAEEISSTRGISVTGDQVVVTPGGKPIMFFTI
;
A
#
# COMPACT_ATOMS: atom_id res chain seq x y z
N MET A 1 -7.32 52.40 -11.42
CA MET A 1 -7.55 51.51 -10.25
C MET A 1 -7.96 50.13 -10.77
N ARG A 2 -6.99 49.23 -10.95
CA ARG A 2 -7.19 47.82 -11.33
C ARG A 2 -6.18 47.04 -10.51
N VAL A 3 -6.66 46.20 -9.60
CA VAL A 3 -5.84 45.40 -8.69
C VAL A 3 -5.31 44.21 -9.48
N GLY A 4 -3.98 44.06 -9.49
CA GLY A 4 -3.29 42.97 -10.16
C GLY A 4 -3.20 41.73 -9.27
N ILE A 5 -3.54 40.58 -9.84
CA ILE A 5 -3.01 39.28 -9.43
C ILE A 5 -2.43 38.67 -10.71
N ALA A 6 -1.19 39.06 -10.99
CA ALA A 6 -0.35 38.44 -11.98
C ALA A 6 0.90 37.92 -11.26
N PHE A 7 1.18 36.65 -11.48
CA PHE A 7 2.53 36.07 -11.38
C PHE A 7 3.16 35.99 -9.97
N LEU A 8 2.86 34.91 -9.26
CA LEU A 8 3.66 34.45 -8.11
C LEU A 8 4.16 33.02 -8.30
N PHE A 9 4.90 32.79 -9.39
CA PHE A 9 5.81 31.64 -9.53
C PHE A 9 7.10 32.09 -10.22
N LYS A 10 7.81 33.04 -9.60
CA LYS A 10 9.25 33.25 -9.85
C LYS A 10 10.00 33.07 -8.53
N ASN A 11 11.09 32.29 -8.62
CA ASN A 11 12.14 32.06 -7.64
C ASN A 11 11.85 31.08 -6.48
N ILE A 12 12.08 29.79 -6.73
CA ILE A 12 12.75 28.91 -5.76
C ILE A 12 14.23 28.80 -6.16
N ALA A 13 14.91 29.95 -6.18
CA ALA A 13 16.38 29.98 -6.13
C ALA A 13 16.78 29.64 -4.68
N GLY A 14 16.80 28.35 -4.35
CA GLY A 14 17.04 27.94 -2.96
C GLY A 14 16.86 26.46 -2.63
N VAL A 15 16.67 25.56 -3.60
CA VAL A 15 16.81 24.13 -3.31
C VAL A 15 18.30 23.87 -3.09
N ARG A 16 18.75 23.95 -1.83
CA ARG A 16 20.05 23.43 -1.39
C ARG A 16 20.23 22.06 -2.04
N ASN A 17 21.41 21.77 -2.59
CA ASN A 17 21.78 20.42 -3.05
C ASN A 17 21.46 19.41 -1.93
N MET A 18 20.29 18.79 -2.00
CA MET A 18 19.80 17.90 -0.97
C MET A 18 20.63 16.62 -1.08
N LYS A 19 21.56 16.44 -0.14
CA LYS A 19 22.43 15.28 -0.13
C LYS A 19 21.63 14.08 0.39
N LEU A 20 21.08 13.31 -0.55
CA LEU A 20 20.41 12.05 -0.25
C LEU A 20 21.42 10.98 0.20
N ALA A 21 20.93 10.00 0.97
CA ALA A 21 21.72 8.82 1.30
C ALA A 21 22.08 8.07 -0.01
N ARG A 22 23.33 7.60 -0.13
CA ARG A 22 23.83 6.93 -1.35
C ARG A 22 22.92 5.79 -1.83
N ARG A 23 22.33 5.01 -0.91
CA ARG A 23 21.41 3.90 -1.23
C ARG A 23 20.15 4.34 -1.99
N MET A 24 19.73 5.60 -1.88
CA MET A 24 18.58 6.11 -2.63
C MET A 24 18.81 6.05 -4.15
N SER A 25 20.07 6.15 -4.61
CA SER A 25 20.40 6.04 -6.04
C SER A 25 20.16 4.64 -6.63
N ARG A 26 19.92 3.62 -5.79
CA ARG A 26 19.61 2.26 -6.24
C ARG A 26 18.11 2.02 -6.46
N LEU A 27 17.26 2.94 -6.02
CA LEU A 27 15.82 2.78 -6.16
C LEU A 27 15.42 3.16 -7.59
N GLY A 28 14.74 2.25 -8.29
CA GLY A 28 14.12 2.52 -9.58
C GLY A 28 12.70 3.08 -9.42
N THR A 29 12.05 3.36 -10.56
CA THR A 29 10.63 3.72 -10.62
C THR A 29 9.76 2.48 -10.78
N GLU A 30 8.55 2.52 -10.23
CA GLU A 30 7.55 1.46 -10.44
C GLU A 30 6.93 1.58 -11.84
N THR A 31 7.24 0.62 -12.71
CA THR A 31 6.88 0.66 -14.13
C THR A 31 5.40 0.40 -14.39
N ALA A 32 4.73 -0.36 -13.51
CA ALA A 32 3.30 -0.67 -13.69
C ALA A 32 2.43 0.59 -13.69
N PHE A 33 2.71 1.55 -12.79
CA PHE A 33 1.97 2.80 -12.73
C PHE A 33 2.24 3.73 -13.91
N GLU A 34 3.45 3.69 -14.48
CA GLU A 34 3.76 4.46 -15.70
C GLU A 34 2.95 3.96 -16.89
N VAL A 35 2.78 2.64 -17.01
CA VAL A 35 1.94 2.02 -18.05
C VAL A 35 0.47 2.37 -17.84
N LEU A 36 -0.04 2.24 -16.61
CA LEU A 36 -1.42 2.62 -16.27
C LEU A 36 -1.71 4.09 -16.60
N ALA A 37 -0.78 5.00 -16.29
CA ALA A 37 -0.95 6.41 -16.59
C ALA A 37 -1.07 6.66 -18.11
N LYS A 38 -0.26 5.98 -18.93
CA LYS A 38 -0.36 6.05 -20.40
C LYS A 38 -1.66 5.45 -20.91
N ALA A 39 -2.06 4.29 -20.38
CA ALA A 39 -3.34 3.64 -20.73
C ALA A 39 -4.52 4.61 -20.56
N ARG A 40 -4.60 5.30 -19.42
CA ARG A 40 -5.65 6.30 -19.15
C ARG A 40 -5.66 7.48 -20.12
N VAL A 41 -4.51 7.91 -20.63
CA VAL A 41 -4.45 8.95 -21.67
C VAL A 41 -5.08 8.45 -22.97
N LEU A 42 -4.77 7.21 -23.37
CA LEU A 42 -5.33 6.59 -24.57
C LEU A 42 -6.84 6.38 -24.45
N GLU A 43 -7.33 5.99 -23.27
CA GLU A 43 -8.77 5.89 -23.00
C GLU A 43 -9.47 7.25 -23.12
N ALA A 44 -8.85 8.33 -22.61
CA ALA A 44 -9.38 9.68 -22.72
C ALA A 44 -9.43 10.19 -24.18
N GLU A 45 -8.59 9.64 -25.06
CA GLU A 45 -8.64 9.87 -26.52
C GLU A 45 -9.70 9.01 -27.23
N GLY A 46 -10.45 8.18 -26.49
CA GLY A 46 -11.54 7.35 -27.00
C GLY A 46 -11.08 5.96 -27.46
N MET A 47 -9.86 5.54 -27.14
CA MET A 47 -9.40 4.19 -27.46
C MET A 47 -9.88 3.16 -26.45
N HIS A 48 -10.19 1.95 -26.93
CA HIS A 48 -10.52 0.82 -26.09
C HIS A 48 -9.24 0.12 -25.62
N VAL A 49 -8.96 0.19 -24.33
CA VAL A 49 -7.75 -0.36 -23.72
C VAL A 49 -8.09 -1.57 -22.86
N ILE A 50 -7.25 -2.60 -22.91
CA ILE A 50 -7.33 -3.78 -22.05
C ILE A 50 -6.18 -3.72 -21.06
N HIS A 51 -6.51 -3.68 -19.76
CA HIS A 51 -5.52 -3.59 -18.69
C HIS A 51 -4.98 -4.98 -18.32
N LEU A 52 -3.66 -5.12 -18.38
CA LEU A 52 -2.92 -6.35 -18.03
C LEU A 52 -1.67 -6.04 -17.17
N GLU A 53 -1.57 -4.81 -16.66
CA GLU A 53 -0.39 -4.28 -15.98
C GLU A 53 -0.50 -4.19 -14.46
N ILE A 54 -1.73 -4.27 -13.91
CA ILE A 54 -1.98 -4.16 -12.47
C ILE A 54 -2.25 -5.54 -11.87
N GLY A 55 -1.60 -5.83 -10.74
CA GLY A 55 -1.66 -7.13 -10.07
C GLY A 55 -2.65 -7.22 -8.91
N GLU A 56 -3.63 -6.32 -8.83
CA GLU A 56 -4.72 -6.43 -7.84
C GLU A 56 -5.90 -7.22 -8.45
N PRO A 57 -6.64 -7.99 -7.64
CA PRO A 57 -7.83 -8.67 -8.14
C PRO A 57 -8.92 -7.69 -8.59
N ASP A 58 -9.77 -8.12 -9.51
CA ASP A 58 -10.87 -7.35 -10.10
C ASP A 58 -12.17 -7.39 -9.29
N PHE A 59 -12.19 -8.12 -8.17
CA PHE A 59 -13.34 -8.23 -7.29
C PHE A 59 -13.23 -7.33 -6.06
N GLU A 60 -14.39 -6.88 -5.58
CA GLU A 60 -14.51 -6.11 -4.35
C GLU A 60 -14.15 -6.93 -3.11
N THR A 61 -13.76 -6.24 -2.03
CA THR A 61 -13.55 -6.88 -0.73
C THR A 61 -14.85 -7.57 -0.28
N PRO A 62 -14.82 -8.84 0.17
CA PRO A 62 -16.02 -9.54 0.62
C PRO A 62 -16.77 -8.81 1.73
N SER A 63 -18.11 -8.84 1.70
CA SER A 63 -18.95 -8.05 2.62
C SER A 63 -18.71 -8.39 4.09
N ASN A 64 -18.49 -9.66 4.43
CA ASN A 64 -18.20 -10.08 5.79
C ASN A 64 -16.91 -9.44 6.35
N VAL A 65 -15.94 -9.13 5.49
CA VAL A 65 -14.70 -8.44 5.88
C VAL A 65 -14.96 -6.95 6.08
N ILE A 66 -15.73 -6.33 5.19
CA ILE A 66 -16.16 -4.93 5.30
C ILE A 66 -16.95 -4.71 6.60
N ASP A 67 -17.89 -5.61 6.90
CA ASP A 67 -18.74 -5.55 8.08
C ASP A 67 -17.92 -5.70 9.37
N ALA A 68 -16.97 -6.66 9.40
CA ALA A 68 -16.09 -6.86 10.55
C ALA A 68 -15.18 -5.63 10.79
N GLY A 69 -14.61 -5.05 9.72
CA GLY A 69 -13.82 -3.82 9.81
C GLY A 69 -14.64 -2.63 10.31
N SER A 70 -15.84 -2.46 9.79
CA SER A 70 -16.77 -1.40 10.23
C SER A 70 -17.17 -1.57 11.70
N ALA A 71 -17.46 -2.81 12.13
CA ALA A 71 -17.75 -3.12 13.53
C ALA A 71 -16.56 -2.82 14.44
N ALA A 72 -15.33 -3.18 14.03
CA ALA A 72 -14.13 -2.87 14.80
C ALA A 72 -13.95 -1.34 14.98
N LEU A 73 -14.18 -0.55 13.93
CA LEU A 73 -14.14 0.91 14.03
C LEU A 73 -15.20 1.45 15.01
N ASN A 74 -16.44 0.96 14.90
CA ASN A 74 -17.54 1.35 15.79
C ASN A 74 -17.28 0.95 17.26
N ASN A 75 -16.54 -0.13 17.48
CA ASN A 75 -16.17 -0.64 18.80
C ASN A 75 -14.87 -0.03 19.36
N GLY A 76 -14.29 0.98 18.70
CA GLY A 76 -13.13 1.71 19.22
C GLY A 76 -11.78 1.01 19.02
N PHE A 77 -11.65 0.08 18.07
CA PHE A 77 -10.36 -0.51 17.70
C PHE A 77 -9.51 0.47 16.87
N THR A 78 -9.14 1.61 17.47
CA THR A 78 -8.44 2.74 16.83
C THR A 78 -7.16 3.16 17.54
N HIS A 79 -6.76 2.39 18.55
CA HIS A 79 -5.55 2.63 19.35
C HIS A 79 -4.43 1.67 18.98
N TYR A 80 -3.27 1.86 19.60
CA TYR A 80 -2.11 0.99 19.40
C TYR A 80 -2.45 -0.48 19.62
N ASN A 81 -2.01 -1.31 18.69
CA ASN A 81 -1.98 -2.75 18.80
C ASN A 81 -0.63 -3.23 19.38
N PRO A 82 -0.56 -4.48 19.88
CA PRO A 82 0.72 -5.09 20.17
C PRO A 82 1.60 -5.12 18.91
N SER A 83 2.91 -4.92 19.07
CA SER A 83 3.86 -4.87 17.93
C SER A 83 3.77 -6.06 16.96
N PRO A 84 3.59 -7.33 17.41
CA PRO A 84 3.45 -8.46 16.48
C PRO A 84 2.02 -8.62 15.91
N GLY A 85 1.04 -7.86 16.40
CA GLY A 85 -0.39 -8.02 16.11
C GLY A 85 -1.18 -8.55 17.31
N PHE A 86 -2.51 -8.50 17.22
CA PHE A 86 -3.41 -9.08 18.23
C PHE A 86 -3.29 -10.61 18.27
N ASN A 87 -3.43 -11.20 19.45
CA ASN A 87 -3.21 -12.64 19.65
C ASN A 87 -4.24 -13.48 18.88
N ASP A 88 -5.52 -13.08 18.90
CA ASP A 88 -6.61 -13.76 18.17
C ASP A 88 -6.34 -13.83 16.66
N LEU A 89 -5.89 -12.73 16.05
CA LEU A 89 -5.49 -12.71 14.65
C LEU A 89 -4.29 -13.62 14.37
N ARG A 90 -3.27 -13.59 15.24
CA ARG A 90 -2.05 -14.39 15.08
C ARG A 90 -2.35 -15.89 15.20
N ASP A 91 -3.18 -16.28 16.16
CA ASP A 91 -3.61 -17.67 16.36
C ASP A 91 -4.45 -18.15 15.18
N GLY A 92 -5.38 -17.33 14.67
CA GLY A 92 -6.17 -17.67 13.48
C GLY A 92 -5.32 -17.85 12.21
N ILE A 93 -4.29 -17.00 12.02
CA ILE A 93 -3.33 -17.17 10.91
C ILE A 93 -2.54 -18.47 11.08
N ALA A 94 -2.07 -18.76 12.30
CA ALA A 94 -1.31 -19.99 12.58
C ALA A 94 -2.14 -21.25 12.30
N GLU A 95 -3.42 -21.25 12.68
CA GLU A 95 -4.36 -22.33 12.41
C GLU A 95 -4.59 -22.52 10.90
N GLU A 96 -4.87 -21.44 10.16
CA GLU A 96 -5.08 -21.46 8.71
C GLU A 96 -3.85 -21.97 7.96
N ILE A 97 -2.65 -21.48 8.31
CA ILE A 97 -1.41 -21.96 7.71
C ILE A 97 -1.17 -23.43 8.06
N SER A 98 -1.41 -23.83 9.30
CA SER A 98 -1.18 -25.21 9.72
C SER A 98 -2.09 -26.18 8.97
N SER A 99 -3.37 -25.82 8.81
CA SER A 99 -4.36 -26.65 8.10
C SER A 99 -4.12 -26.70 6.59
N THR A 100 -3.81 -25.56 5.96
CA THR A 100 -3.67 -25.46 4.50
C THR A 100 -2.30 -25.87 3.98
N ARG A 101 -1.25 -25.82 4.81
CA ARG A 101 0.13 -26.13 4.42
C ARG A 101 0.70 -27.39 5.07
N GLY A 102 0.01 -27.99 6.04
CA GLY A 102 0.43 -29.23 6.69
C GLY A 102 1.72 -29.09 7.52
N ILE A 103 1.98 -27.89 8.04
CA ILE A 103 3.12 -27.58 8.92
C ILE A 103 2.59 -27.14 10.29
N SER A 104 3.31 -27.42 11.38
CA SER A 104 2.91 -26.93 12.70
C SER A 104 3.38 -25.50 12.88
N VAL A 105 2.44 -24.54 12.95
CA VAL A 105 2.71 -23.13 13.24
C VAL A 105 1.93 -22.72 14.49
N THR A 106 2.57 -21.93 15.36
CA THR A 106 1.96 -21.36 16.55
C THR A 106 1.90 -19.83 16.46
N GLY A 107 0.97 -19.19 17.18
CA GLY A 107 0.77 -17.73 17.08
C GLY A 107 2.01 -16.90 17.44
N ASP A 108 2.90 -17.41 18.31
CA ASP A 108 4.20 -16.80 18.64
C ASP A 108 5.17 -16.75 17.45
N GLN A 109 4.95 -17.57 16.42
CA GLN A 109 5.71 -17.57 15.17
C GLN A 109 5.10 -16.64 14.09
N VAL A 110 3.99 -15.96 14.39
CA VAL A 110 3.29 -15.06 13.45
C VAL A 110 3.53 -13.60 13.81
N VAL A 111 3.84 -12.77 12.81
CA VAL A 111 3.94 -11.31 12.89
C VAL A 111 3.09 -10.67 11.80
N VAL A 112 2.17 -9.79 12.18
CA VAL A 112 1.28 -9.06 11.25
C VAL A 112 1.97 -7.79 10.77
N THR A 113 1.93 -7.53 9.46
CA THR A 113 2.57 -6.36 8.83
C THR A 113 1.62 -5.69 7.84
N PRO A 114 1.84 -4.40 7.49
CA PRO A 114 0.99 -3.71 6.51
C PRO A 114 1.27 -4.22 5.09
N GLY A 115 0.57 -5.29 4.72
CA GLY A 115 0.75 -6.02 3.46
C GLY A 115 2.05 -6.84 3.43
N GLY A 116 2.29 -7.55 2.32
CA GLY A 116 3.46 -8.43 2.17
C GLY A 116 4.78 -7.72 1.84
N LYS A 117 4.75 -6.45 1.42
CA LYS A 117 5.97 -5.74 0.98
C LYS A 117 6.98 -5.47 2.11
N PRO A 118 6.58 -4.98 3.30
CA PRO A 118 7.52 -4.69 4.37
C PRO A 118 8.27 -5.95 4.86
N ILE A 119 7.59 -7.09 4.95
CA ILE A 119 8.25 -8.31 5.47
C ILE A 119 9.35 -8.80 4.53
N MET A 120 9.17 -8.67 3.20
CA MET A 120 10.24 -8.99 2.24
C MET A 120 11.49 -8.15 2.48
N PHE A 121 11.36 -6.89 2.88
CA PHE A 121 12.50 -6.03 3.19
C PHE A 121 13.19 -6.42 4.52
N PHE A 122 12.45 -6.98 5.47
CA PHE A 122 13.02 -7.39 6.75
C PHE A 122 13.69 -8.77 6.71
N THR A 123 13.28 -9.62 5.78
CA THR A 123 13.77 -11.02 5.68
C THR A 123 14.82 -11.25 4.59
N ILE A 124 14.93 -10.36 3.58
CA ILE A 124 15.87 -10.46 2.45
C ILE A 124 16.92 -9.35 2.56
#